data_AF-A0A961HSF2-F1
#
_entry.id   AF-A0A961HSF2-F1
#
_cell.length_a   1.000
_cell.length_b   1.000
_cell.length_c   1.000
_cell.angle_alpha   90.00
_cell.angle_beta   90.00
_cell.angle_gamma   90.00
#
_symmetry.space_group_name_H-M   'P 1'
#
loop_
_entity.id
_entity.type
_entity.pdbx_description
1 polymer ?
#
loop_
_entity_poly.entity_id
_entity_poly.type
_entity_poly.pdbx_seq_one_letter_code
_entity_poly.pdbx_strand_id
1 'polypeptide(L)'
;MHIPDQESRGHVSPTKTYIFAGLTLYILTIITVAVSYWDSGSMLVNVLIAMAIATGKAFVVLWYFMHMKYEDKIVWLYGIWYPIILFAILIGSMFLDVFNRVKVGPDAIESQPAQESMLLHEQRQSHTLFVGR
;
A
#
# COMPACT_ATOMS: atom_id res chain seq x y z
N MET A 1 -45.58 27.03 25.59
CA MET A 1 -44.18 26.58 25.49
C MET A 1 -44.04 25.83 24.17
N HIS A 2 -43.52 26.52 23.15
CA HIS A 2 -43.43 26.02 21.77
C HIS A 2 -42.02 25.47 21.59
N ILE A 3 -41.90 24.18 21.28
CA ILE A 3 -40.63 23.54 20.94
C ILE A 3 -40.44 23.79 19.44
N PRO A 4 -39.40 24.53 19.01
CA PRO A 4 -39.12 24.67 17.58
C PRO A 4 -38.77 23.29 17.01
N ASP A 5 -39.40 22.97 15.89
CA ASP A 5 -39.10 21.84 15.04
C ASP A 5 -37.65 21.97 14.53
N GLN A 6 -36.83 20.99 14.89
CA GLN A 6 -35.47 20.86 14.37
C GLN A 6 -35.57 20.44 12.91
N GLU A 7 -35.62 21.42 12.01
CA GLU A 7 -35.44 21.25 10.57
C GLU A 7 -34.11 20.49 10.37
N SER A 8 -34.20 19.21 10.02
CA SER A 8 -33.05 18.40 9.63
C SER A 8 -32.51 18.97 8.33
N ARG A 9 -31.64 19.99 8.46
CA ARG A 9 -30.86 20.53 7.34
C ARG A 9 -29.87 19.46 6.94
N GLY A 10 -30.33 18.56 6.07
CA GLY A 10 -29.48 17.69 5.28
C GLY A 10 -28.49 18.57 4.53
N HIS A 11 -27.33 18.83 5.13
CA HIS A 11 -26.16 19.33 4.44
C HIS A 11 -25.65 18.20 3.55
N VAL A 12 -26.40 17.92 2.48
CA VAL A 12 -26.02 16.95 1.46
C VAL A 12 -24.87 17.60 0.70
N SER A 13 -23.64 17.22 1.05
CA SER A 13 -22.46 17.52 0.22
C SER A 13 -22.79 17.18 -1.23
N PRO A 14 -22.41 18.00 -2.22
CA PRO A 14 -22.83 17.80 -3.60
C PRO A 14 -22.27 16.47 -4.13
N THR A 15 -23.09 15.42 -4.10
CA THR A 15 -22.78 14.06 -4.58
C THR A 15 -22.27 14.06 -6.01
N LYS A 16 -22.71 15.05 -6.80
CA LYS A 16 -22.29 15.28 -8.19
C LYS A 16 -20.77 15.44 -8.33
N THR A 17 -20.10 16.10 -7.38
CA THR A 17 -18.65 16.32 -7.44
C THR A 17 -17.87 15.01 -7.29
N TYR A 18 -18.29 14.15 -6.35
CA TYR A 18 -17.68 12.83 -6.16
C TYR A 18 -17.93 11.88 -7.33
N ILE A 19 -19.12 11.95 -7.96
CA ILE A 19 -19.44 11.17 -9.16
C ILE A 19 -18.55 11.59 -10.34
N PHE A 20 -18.36 12.91 -10.55
CA PHE A 20 -17.47 13.41 -11.61
C PHE A 20 -16.00 13.04 -11.37
N ALA A 21 -15.54 13.11 -10.13
CA ALA A 21 -14.19 12.68 -9.77
C ALA A 21 -14.01 11.17 -10.00
N GLY A 22 -14.98 10.36 -9.57
CA GLY A 22 -14.99 8.92 -9.80
C GLY A 22 -14.98 8.56 -11.30
N LEU A 23 -15.76 9.27 -12.12
CA LEU A 23 -15.78 9.08 -13.56
C LEU A 23 -14.43 9.46 -14.19
N THR A 24 -13.83 10.58 -13.76
CA THR A 24 -12.50 11.00 -14.20
C THR A 24 -11.45 9.93 -13.89
N LEU A 25 -11.47 9.37 -12.68
CA LEU A 25 -10.56 8.30 -12.27
C LEU A 25 -10.78 7.00 -13.06
N TYR A 26 -12.04 6.69 -13.37
CA TYR A 26 -12.40 5.52 -14.18
C TYR A 26 -11.83 5.64 -15.59
N ILE A 27 -12.02 6.80 -16.24
CA ILE A 27 -11.44 7.10 -17.56
C ILE A 27 -9.92 7.01 -17.52
N LEU A 28 -9.27 7.62 -16.51
CA LEU A 28 -7.81 7.54 -16.36
C LEU A 28 -7.32 6.09 -16.19
N THR A 29 -8.11 5.23 -15.54
CA THR A 29 -7.77 3.81 -15.36
C THR A 29 -7.85 3.05 -16.68
N ILE A 30 -8.87 3.29 -17.50
CA ILE A 30 -8.96 2.71 -18.86
C ILE A 30 -7.76 3.15 -19.69
N ILE A 31 -7.38 4.43 -19.61
CA ILE A 31 -6.20 4.96 -20.30
C ILE A 31 -4.92 4.26 -19.82
N THR A 32 -4.73 4.05 -18.51
CA THR A 32 -3.55 3.31 -18.03
C THR A 32 -3.46 1.89 -18.56
N VAL A 33 -4.60 1.20 -18.64
CA VAL A 33 -4.66 -0.17 -19.16
C VAL A 33 -4.37 -0.17 -20.66
N ALA A 34 -4.96 0.77 -21.42
CA ALA A 34 -4.70 0.92 -22.85
C ALA A 34 -3.23 1.21 -23.14
N VAL A 35 -2.60 2.10 -22.37
CA VAL A 35 -1.17 2.41 -22.47
C VAL A 35 -0.31 1.19 -22.12
N SER A 36 -0.75 0.33 -21.18
CA SER A 36 0.00 -0.90 -20.85
C SER A 36 0.06 -1.91 -22.00
N TYR A 37 -0.91 -1.88 -22.93
CA TYR A 37 -0.91 -2.72 -24.12
C TYR A 37 -0.10 -2.12 -25.27
N TRP A 38 0.27 -0.84 -25.19
CA TRP A 38 1.06 -0.17 -26.21
C TRP A 38 2.55 -0.40 -25.95
N ASP A 39 3.17 -1.28 -26.73
CA ASP A 39 4.61 -1.49 -26.67
C ASP A 39 5.34 -0.47 -27.56
N SER A 40 5.67 0.68 -26.99
CA SER A 40 6.70 1.55 -27.56
C SER A 40 8.02 0.84 -27.29
N GLY A 41 8.74 0.36 -28.31
CA GLY A 41 9.87 -0.60 -28.21
C GLY A 41 11.10 -0.22 -27.36
N SER A 42 10.98 0.74 -26.43
CA SER A 42 11.93 1.04 -25.38
C SER A 42 11.22 0.97 -24.01
N MET A 43 11.55 -0.05 -23.20
CA MET A 43 10.96 -0.29 -21.87
C MET A 43 10.91 0.96 -20.99
N LEU A 44 11.95 1.80 -21.04
CA LEU A 44 12.06 3.01 -20.22
C LEU A 44 10.98 4.05 -20.56
N VAL A 45 10.58 4.15 -21.81
CA VAL A 45 9.55 5.11 -22.27
C VAL A 45 8.18 4.68 -21.77
N ASN A 46 7.84 3.40 -21.87
CA ASN A 46 6.57 2.87 -21.36
C ASN A 46 6.45 3.05 -19.84
N VAL A 47 7.53 2.82 -19.09
CA VAL A 47 7.57 3.02 -17.63
C VAL A 47 7.37 4.49 -17.28
N LEU A 48 8.03 5.41 -17.98
CA LEU A 48 7.89 6.84 -17.72
C LEU A 48 6.46 7.34 -17.97
N ILE A 49 5.84 6.90 -19.08
CA ILE A 49 4.44 7.23 -19.39
C ILE A 49 3.51 6.64 -18.33
N ALA A 50 3.71 5.37 -17.94
CA ALA A 50 2.91 4.73 -16.90
C ALA A 50 3.00 5.48 -15.55
N MET A 51 4.20 5.91 -15.14
CA MET A 51 4.41 6.69 -13.92
C MET A 51 3.77 8.08 -13.99
N ALA A 52 3.82 8.75 -15.15
CA ALA A 52 3.18 10.04 -15.35
C ALA A 52 1.64 9.93 -15.18
N ILE A 53 1.03 8.92 -15.79
CA ILE A 53 -0.42 8.72 -15.68
C ILE A 53 -0.81 8.29 -14.25
N ALA A 54 -0.02 7.42 -13.62
CA ALA A 54 -0.23 7.02 -12.22
C ALA A 54 -0.19 8.23 -11.28
N THR A 55 0.75 9.15 -11.48
CA THR A 55 0.86 10.40 -10.71
C THR A 55 -0.36 11.30 -10.94
N GLY A 56 -0.80 11.43 -12.20
CA GLY A 56 -2.03 12.18 -12.53
C GLY A 56 -3.27 11.60 -11.84
N LYS A 57 -3.39 10.26 -11.77
CA LYS A 57 -4.47 9.58 -11.05
C LYS A 57 -4.43 9.91 -9.55
N ALA A 58 -3.25 9.82 -8.93
CA ALA A 58 -3.05 10.14 -7.52
C ALA A 58 -3.42 11.60 -7.21
N PHE A 59 -3.09 12.52 -8.10
CA PHE A 59 -3.41 13.95 -7.93
C PHE A 59 -4.92 14.22 -7.95
N VAL A 60 -5.67 13.57 -8.86
CA VAL A 60 -7.15 13.67 -8.89
C VAL A 60 -7.75 13.09 -7.60
N VAL A 61 -7.23 11.97 -7.09
CA VAL A 61 -7.67 11.41 -5.80
C VAL A 61 -7.44 12.42 -4.67
N LEU A 62 -6.25 13.02 -4.59
CA LEU A 62 -5.90 13.99 -3.55
C LEU A 62 -6.80 15.23 -3.59
N TRP A 63 -7.07 15.75 -4.78
CA TRP A 63 -7.86 16.97 -4.95
C TRP A 63 -9.34 16.74 -4.62
N TYR A 64 -9.93 15.65 -5.13
CA TYR A 64 -11.38 15.44 -5.06
C TYR A 64 -11.86 14.56 -3.91
N PHE A 65 -11.13 13.49 -3.56
CA PHE A 65 -11.57 12.53 -2.54
C PHE A 65 -11.03 12.85 -1.14
N MET A 66 -9.87 13.50 -1.04
CA MET A 66 -9.27 13.88 0.26
C MET A 66 -9.70 15.25 0.78
N HIS A 67 -10.80 15.81 0.26
CA HIS A 67 -11.51 16.92 0.89
C HIS A 67 -10.88 18.33 0.73
N MET A 68 -10.35 18.66 -0.44
CA MET A 68 -9.72 19.98 -0.68
C MET A 68 -10.70 21.15 -0.89
N LYS A 69 -12.02 20.91 -0.86
CA LYS A 69 -13.00 21.99 -1.11
C LYS A 69 -13.82 22.41 0.11
N TYR A 70 -13.85 21.64 1.20
CA TYR A 70 -14.90 21.83 2.21
C TYR A 70 -14.46 21.79 3.69
N GLU A 71 -13.18 21.59 4.08
CA GLU A 71 -12.76 21.59 5.50
C GLU A 71 -11.49 22.39 5.80
N ASP A 72 -11.28 22.62 7.10
CA ASP A 72 -10.20 23.40 7.71
C ASP A 72 -8.81 22.96 7.24
N LYS A 73 -7.90 23.94 7.12
CA LYS A 73 -6.49 23.74 6.67
C LYS A 73 -5.72 22.67 7.45
N ILE A 74 -6.10 22.40 8.69
CA ILE A 74 -5.45 21.39 9.54
C ILE A 74 -5.79 19.98 9.05
N VAL A 75 -7.06 19.71 8.73
CA VAL A 75 -7.49 18.41 8.18
C VAL A 75 -6.88 18.19 6.80
N TRP A 76 -6.76 19.25 6.00
CA TRP A 76 -6.06 19.21 4.71
C TRP A 76 -4.57 18.82 4.84
N LEU A 77 -3.87 19.41 5.82
CA LEU A 77 -2.46 19.11 6.07
C LEU A 77 -2.28 17.64 6.48
N TYR A 78 -3.09 17.14 7.41
CA TYR A 78 -3.06 15.74 7.83
C TYR A 78 -3.44 14.80 6.67
N GLY A 79 -4.46 15.14 5.88
CA GLY A 79 -4.92 14.35 4.74
C GLY A 79 -3.87 14.16 3.66
N ILE A 80 -2.93 15.11 3.48
CA ILE A 80 -1.85 15.01 2.50
C ILE A 80 -0.58 14.43 3.11
N TRP A 81 -0.16 14.93 4.27
CA TRP A 81 1.12 14.52 4.87
C TRP A 81 1.09 13.08 5.35
N TYR A 82 -0.01 12.64 5.95
CA TYR A 82 -0.14 11.28 6.46
C TYR A 82 0.04 10.21 5.38
N PRO A 83 -0.70 10.19 4.25
CA PRO A 83 -0.52 9.16 3.22
C PRO A 83 0.83 9.27 2.50
N ILE A 84 1.41 10.47 2.34
CA ILE A 84 2.73 10.62 1.72
C ILE A 84 3.82 10.03 2.61
N ILE A 85 3.80 10.33 3.91
CA ILE A 85 4.75 9.76 4.87
C ILE A 85 4.58 8.23 4.92
N LEU A 86 3.33 7.75 5.01
CA LEU A 86 3.03 6.32 5.04
C LEU A 86 3.55 5.63 3.76
N PHE A 87 3.25 6.20 2.59
CA PHE A 87 3.74 5.70 1.31
C PHE A 87 5.27 5.66 1.24
N ALA A 88 5.95 6.72 1.68
CA ALA A 88 7.40 6.76 1.71
C ALA A 88 8.00 5.71 2.65
N ILE A 89 7.41 5.49 3.83
CA ILE A 89 7.86 4.47 4.78
C ILE A 89 7.61 3.07 4.22
N LEU A 90 6.47 2.80 3.59
CA LEU A 90 6.18 1.48 3.02
C LEU A 90 7.08 1.15 1.83
N ILE A 91 7.21 2.07 0.87
CA ILE A 91 8.07 1.84 -0.30
C ILE A 91 9.54 1.79 0.13
N GLY A 92 9.96 2.68 1.03
CA GLY A 92 11.30 2.68 1.59
C GLY A 92 11.63 1.40 2.35
N SER A 93 10.72 0.93 3.21
CA SER A 93 10.92 -0.32 3.96
C SER A 93 10.95 -1.54 3.05
N MET A 94 10.06 -1.61 2.04
CA MET A 94 10.09 -2.69 1.04
C MET A 94 11.40 -2.67 0.24
N PHE A 95 11.91 -1.50 -0.12
CA PHE A 95 13.19 -1.38 -0.79
C PHE A 95 14.33 -1.87 0.11
N LEU A 96 14.38 -1.44 1.38
CA LEU A 96 15.39 -1.91 2.33
C LEU A 96 15.31 -3.43 2.57
N ASP A 97 14.10 -3.99 2.67
CA ASP A 97 13.87 -5.42 2.81
C ASP A 97 14.40 -6.21 1.61
N VAL A 98 14.02 -5.80 0.39
CA VAL A 98 14.50 -6.43 -0.85
C VAL A 98 16.02 -6.37 -0.91
N PHE A 99 16.64 -5.25 -0.55
CA PHE A 99 18.10 -5.11 -0.62
C PHE A 99 18.83 -5.91 0.45
N ASN A 100 18.24 -6.06 1.64
CA ASN A 100 18.86 -6.73 2.78
C ASN A 100 18.39 -8.19 2.95
N ARG A 101 17.52 -8.70 2.09
CA ARG A 101 17.03 -10.08 2.17
C ARG A 101 18.19 -11.06 2.05
N VAL A 102 18.34 -11.92 3.07
CA VAL A 102 19.29 -13.03 3.03
C VAL A 102 18.83 -14.00 1.95
N LYS A 103 19.66 -14.23 0.94
CA LYS A 103 19.41 -15.26 -0.06
C LYS A 103 19.72 -16.60 0.60
N VAL A 104 18.67 -17.38 0.88
CA VAL A 104 18.81 -18.77 1.33
C VAL A 104 19.38 -19.55 0.15
N GLY A 105 20.68 -19.87 0.21
CA GLY A 105 21.36 -20.66 -0.79
C GLY A 105 21.03 -22.16 -0.64
N PRO A 106 21.34 -22.99 -1.65
CA PRO A 106 21.13 -24.44 -1.60
C PRO A 106 21.80 -25.12 -0.39
N ASP A 107 22.88 -24.53 0.11
CA ASP A 107 23.63 -24.91 1.32
C ASP A 107 22.82 -24.76 2.62
N ALA A 108 21.90 -23.80 2.68
CA ALA A 108 20.99 -23.61 3.82
C ALA A 108 19.84 -24.64 3.84
N ILE A 109 19.43 -25.12 2.67
CA ILE A 109 18.45 -26.21 2.52
C ILE A 109 19.10 -27.55 2.89
N GLU A 110 20.39 -27.74 2.58
CA GLU A 110 21.14 -28.97 2.89
C GLU A 110 21.55 -29.06 4.37
N SER A 111 21.88 -27.93 5.01
CA SER A 111 22.20 -27.87 6.43
C SER A 111 20.98 -27.91 7.36
N GLN A 112 19.77 -27.71 6.84
CA GLN A 112 18.51 -27.72 7.61
C GLN A 112 18.16 -29.10 8.21
N PRO A 113 18.09 -30.20 7.44
CA PRO A 113 17.85 -31.53 8.00
C PRO A 113 19.04 -32.04 8.86
N ALA A 114 20.26 -31.55 8.59
CA ALA A 114 21.44 -31.85 9.39
C ALA A 114 21.40 -31.15 10.77
N GLN A 115 20.97 -29.89 10.83
CA GLN A 115 20.76 -29.19 12.09
C GLN A 115 19.57 -29.76 12.86
N GLU A 116 18.47 -30.08 12.18
CA GLU A 116 17.31 -30.72 12.80
C GLU A 116 17.72 -32.06 13.45
N SER A 117 18.34 -32.98 12.71
CA SER A 117 18.79 -34.26 13.28
C SER A 117 19.78 -34.12 14.45
N MET A 118 20.71 -33.15 14.44
CA MET A 118 21.62 -32.89 15.57
C MET A 118 20.89 -32.36 16.81
N LEU A 119 19.91 -31.48 16.65
CA LEU A 119 19.08 -31.00 17.76
C LEU A 119 18.22 -32.14 18.33
N LEU A 120 17.72 -33.04 17.49
CA LEU A 120 16.99 -34.23 17.92
C LEU A 120 17.90 -35.22 18.69
N HIS A 121 19.19 -35.32 18.33
CA HIS A 121 20.16 -36.12 19.08
C HIS A 121 20.50 -35.51 20.44
N GLU A 122 20.68 -34.19 20.51
CA GLU A 122 20.93 -33.47 21.77
C GLU A 122 19.70 -33.54 22.71
N GLN A 123 18.49 -33.39 22.16
CA GLN A 123 17.25 -33.58 22.92
C GLN A 123 17.05 -35.04 23.35
N ARG A 124 17.34 -36.02 22.49
CA ARG A 124 17.26 -37.44 22.87
C ARG A 124 18.23 -37.74 24.03
N GLN A 125 19.43 -37.16 24.00
CA GLN A 125 20.43 -37.35 25.07
C GLN A 125 20.00 -36.70 26.39
N SER A 126 19.43 -35.49 26.36
CA SER A 126 18.91 -34.85 27.57
C SER A 126 17.77 -35.66 28.17
N HIS A 127 16.81 -36.14 27.37
CA HIS A 127 15.74 -37.02 27.84
C HIS A 127 16.26 -38.35 28.42
N THR A 128 17.35 -38.93 27.90
CA THR A 128 17.96 -40.13 28.49
C THR A 128 18.71 -39.86 29.79
N LEU A 129 19.24 -38.65 30.02
CA LEU A 129 19.89 -38.29 31.29
C LEU A 129 18.89 -38.02 32.43
N PHE A 130 17.65 -37.63 32.12
CA PHE A 130 16.58 -37.46 33.13
C PHE A 130 15.91 -38.77 33.55
N VAL A 131 16.04 -39.86 32.78
CA VAL A 131 15.43 -41.16 33.06
C VAL A 131 16.35 -42.09 33.88
N GLY A 132 17.64 -41.75 33.99
CA GLY A 132 18.67 -42.53 34.70
C GLY A 132 19.02 -42.06 36.11
N ARG A 133 18.23 -41.16 36.71
CA ARG A 133 18.38 -40.68 38.10
C ARG A 133 17.09 -40.86 38.89
#